data_AF-A0A9W8B040-F1
#
_entry.id   AF-A0A9W8B040-F1
#
_cell.length_a   1.000
_cell.length_b   1.000
_cell.length_c   1.000
_cell.angle_alpha   90.00
_cell.angle_beta   90.00
_cell.angle_gamma   90.00
#
_symmetry.space_group_name_H-M   'P 1'
#
loop_
_entity.id
_entity.type
_entity.pdbx_description
1 polymer ?
#
loop_
_entity_poly.entity_id
_entity_poly.type
_entity_poly.pdbx_seq_one_letter_code
_entity_poly.pdbx_strand_id
1 'polypeptide(L)'
;HSEGISTVFGTTINYVTLRILGVGPDEEPMIKARSTLHKLGGAAGIPAWGKFWMAVLGLYKYEGMNPVPPELTLLPYALPVHPGRFWIHTRQVYFSMAYLYGKRFVTEETQLIRQLREEIYVQPFHSINWTSNRNKVAKIDLYTPVGKLMVVANYALVAMESVIPAWIREKAVAEALKQVLMEEENTHGLCLAPVNYAVNIMVLAVAKGKESLEYKRHIDRLGDAMWMSDHGLMVNGTNGSQLWDTSFAVQAAVES
;
A
#
# COMPACT_ATOMS: atom_id res chain seq x y z
N HIS A 1 -10.12 -6.18 8.94
CA HIS A 1 -10.23 -5.71 10.33
C HIS A 1 -10.44 -6.93 11.23
N SER A 2 -10.33 -6.78 12.55
CA SER A 2 -10.40 -7.89 13.52
C SER A 2 -11.71 -8.67 13.47
N GLU A 3 -12.84 -7.99 13.29
CA GLU A 3 -14.17 -8.60 13.14
C GLU A 3 -14.45 -9.15 11.72
N GLY A 4 -13.48 -9.04 10.82
CA GLY A 4 -13.64 -9.45 9.43
C GLY A 4 -13.42 -10.95 9.26
N ILE A 5 -14.08 -11.53 8.27
CA ILE A 5 -13.77 -12.90 7.81
C ILE A 5 -12.37 -12.96 7.19
N SER A 6 -11.85 -14.18 7.02
CA SER A 6 -10.62 -14.40 6.25
C SER A 6 -10.80 -13.99 4.80
N THR A 7 -9.85 -13.24 4.28
CA THR A 7 -9.84 -12.67 2.92
C THR A 7 -8.48 -12.88 2.28
N VAL A 8 -8.38 -12.76 0.95
CA VAL A 8 -7.07 -12.88 0.28
C VAL A 8 -6.16 -11.75 0.74
N PHE A 9 -6.68 -10.51 0.88
CA PHE A 9 -5.88 -9.40 1.37
C PHE A 9 -5.34 -9.64 2.78
N GLY A 10 -6.24 -9.91 3.74
CA GLY A 10 -5.86 -10.08 5.14
C GLY A 10 -4.90 -11.25 5.33
N THR A 11 -5.19 -12.41 4.71
CA THR A 11 -4.36 -13.61 4.88
C THR A 11 -3.01 -13.47 4.18
N THR A 12 -2.94 -12.93 2.95
CA THR A 12 -1.65 -12.76 2.27
C THR A 12 -0.74 -11.77 3.00
N ILE A 13 -1.24 -10.58 3.37
CA ILE A 13 -0.40 -9.56 3.99
C ILE A 13 0.14 -10.03 5.35
N ASN A 14 -0.71 -10.58 6.21
CA ASN A 14 -0.27 -11.05 7.52
C ASN A 14 0.64 -12.29 7.43
N TYR A 15 0.40 -13.21 6.50
CA TYR A 15 1.31 -14.33 6.25
C TYR A 15 2.70 -13.82 5.86
N VAL A 16 2.78 -12.91 4.88
CA VAL A 16 4.05 -12.31 4.44
C VAL A 16 4.74 -11.57 5.59
N THR A 17 4.00 -10.80 6.38
CA THR A 17 4.55 -10.10 7.55
C THR A 17 5.16 -11.07 8.57
N LEU A 18 4.47 -12.16 8.92
CA LEU A 18 5.02 -13.17 9.84
C LEU A 18 6.27 -13.85 9.30
N ARG A 19 6.31 -14.14 7.99
CA ARG A 19 7.51 -14.68 7.34
C ARG A 19 8.69 -13.70 7.38
N ILE A 20 8.43 -12.39 7.20
CA ILE A 20 9.44 -11.33 7.34
C ILE A 20 9.94 -11.24 8.79
N LEU A 21 9.07 -11.43 9.78
CA LEU A 21 9.42 -11.44 11.21
C LEU A 21 10.14 -12.74 11.66
N GLY A 22 10.35 -13.69 10.75
CA GLY A 22 11.15 -14.90 11.00
C GLY A 22 10.35 -16.15 11.34
N VAL A 23 9.01 -16.11 11.37
CA VAL A 23 8.17 -17.31 11.58
C VAL A 23 8.32 -18.25 10.40
N GLY A 24 8.60 -19.53 10.65
CA GLY A 24 8.84 -20.55 9.63
C GLY A 24 7.57 -20.96 8.85
N PRO A 25 7.69 -21.40 7.58
CA PRO A 25 6.53 -21.76 6.77
C PRO A 25 5.84 -23.06 7.23
N ASP A 26 6.53 -23.90 7.99
CA ASP A 26 6.05 -25.20 8.47
C ASP A 26 5.49 -25.14 9.89
N GLU A 27 5.45 -23.95 10.50
CA GLU A 27 4.77 -23.76 11.77
C GLU A 27 3.25 -23.88 11.60
N GLU A 28 2.58 -24.47 12.59
CA GLU A 28 1.13 -24.75 12.55
C GLU A 28 0.26 -23.54 12.12
N PRO A 29 0.40 -22.32 12.69
CA PRO A 29 -0.38 -21.17 12.25
C PRO A 29 -0.10 -20.79 10.78
N MET A 30 1.14 -20.96 10.32
CA MET A 30 1.53 -20.64 8.94
C MET A 30 0.96 -21.65 7.94
N ILE A 31 0.94 -22.94 8.29
CA ILE A 31 0.28 -23.98 7.49
C ILE A 31 -1.22 -23.68 7.35
N LYS A 32 -1.89 -23.33 8.45
CA LYS A 32 -3.33 -22.97 8.44
C LYS A 32 -3.59 -21.74 7.58
N ALA A 33 -2.78 -20.70 7.72
CA ALA A 33 -2.90 -19.47 6.92
C ALA A 33 -2.65 -19.74 5.43
N ARG A 34 -1.60 -20.46 5.07
CA ARG A 34 -1.30 -20.84 3.68
C ARG A 34 -2.41 -21.71 3.06
N SER A 35 -2.89 -22.72 3.79
CA SER A 35 -4.00 -23.56 3.35
C SER A 35 -5.28 -22.74 3.10
N THR A 36 -5.59 -21.81 4.01
CA THR A 36 -6.73 -20.90 3.86
C THR A 36 -6.56 -20.00 2.64
N LEU A 37 -5.38 -19.40 2.46
CA LEU A 37 -5.08 -18.56 1.29
C LEU A 37 -5.24 -19.33 -0.02
N HIS A 38 -4.75 -20.57 -0.08
CA HIS A 38 -4.86 -21.41 -1.27
C HIS A 38 -6.31 -21.79 -1.57
N LYS A 39 -7.13 -22.09 -0.54
CA LYS A 39 -8.58 -22.30 -0.70
C LYS A 39 -9.30 -21.07 -1.24
N LEU A 40 -8.80 -19.87 -0.93
CA LEU A 40 -9.31 -18.60 -1.47
C LEU A 40 -8.78 -18.27 -2.88
N GLY A 41 -7.92 -19.11 -3.46
CA GLY A 41 -7.38 -18.94 -4.81
C GLY A 41 -5.99 -18.31 -4.88
N GLY A 42 -5.29 -18.16 -3.74
CA GLY A 42 -3.93 -17.62 -3.66
C GLY A 42 -3.83 -16.10 -3.82
N ALA A 43 -2.60 -15.58 -3.71
CA ALA A 43 -2.33 -14.14 -3.71
C ALA A 43 -2.53 -13.44 -5.08
N ALA A 44 -2.76 -14.19 -6.17
CA ALA A 44 -2.92 -13.61 -7.51
C ALA A 44 -4.14 -12.66 -7.61
N GLY A 45 -5.21 -12.97 -6.85
CA GLY A 45 -6.44 -12.18 -6.77
C GLY A 45 -6.47 -11.15 -5.64
N ILE A 46 -5.33 -10.82 -5.03
CA ILE A 46 -5.27 -9.81 -3.96
C ILE A 46 -5.78 -8.44 -4.45
N PRO A 47 -6.49 -7.63 -3.63
CA PRO A 47 -6.94 -6.28 -4.00
C PRO A 47 -5.82 -5.32 -4.40
N ALA A 48 -6.19 -4.20 -5.04
CA ALA A 48 -5.24 -3.25 -5.65
C ALA A 48 -4.11 -2.77 -4.71
N TRP A 49 -4.43 -2.43 -3.46
CA TRP A 49 -3.41 -2.04 -2.47
C TRP A 49 -2.48 -3.20 -2.11
N GLY A 50 -3.00 -4.42 -2.00
CA GLY A 50 -2.17 -5.61 -1.82
C GLY A 50 -1.26 -5.87 -3.02
N LYS A 51 -1.75 -5.69 -4.26
CA LYS A 51 -0.90 -5.79 -5.45
C LYS A 51 0.24 -4.80 -5.42
N PHE A 52 -0.02 -3.56 -4.99
CA PHE A 52 1.03 -2.54 -4.83
C PHE A 52 2.09 -2.98 -3.81
N TRP A 53 1.68 -3.36 -2.59
CA TRP A 53 2.62 -3.81 -1.54
C TRP A 53 3.46 -5.00 -2.00
N MET A 54 2.82 -5.99 -2.62
CA MET A 54 3.50 -7.16 -3.14
C MET A 54 4.39 -6.84 -4.34
N ALA A 55 4.03 -5.86 -5.18
CA ALA A 55 4.88 -5.43 -6.30
C ALA A 55 6.16 -4.75 -5.82
N VAL A 56 6.04 -3.84 -4.85
CA VAL A 56 7.20 -3.18 -4.22
C VAL A 56 8.13 -4.19 -3.55
N LEU A 57 7.56 -5.21 -2.88
CA LEU A 57 8.30 -6.29 -2.24
C LEU A 57 8.88 -7.32 -3.24
N GLY A 58 8.49 -7.26 -4.52
CA GLY A 58 8.93 -8.22 -5.55
C GLY A 58 8.20 -9.57 -5.50
N LEU A 59 7.10 -9.65 -4.77
CA LEU A 59 6.19 -10.81 -4.74
C LEU A 59 5.11 -10.75 -5.80
N TYR A 60 4.89 -9.62 -6.46
CA TYR A 60 3.91 -9.46 -7.54
C TYR A 60 4.55 -8.67 -8.69
N LYS A 61 4.09 -8.85 -9.93
CA LYS A 61 4.62 -8.10 -11.09
C LYS A 61 3.76 -6.87 -11.38
N TYR A 62 4.39 -5.71 -11.63
CA TYR A 62 3.69 -4.44 -11.91
C TYR A 62 2.70 -4.56 -13.08
N GLU A 63 2.97 -5.47 -14.03
CA GLU A 63 2.09 -5.77 -15.16
C GLU A 63 0.71 -6.26 -14.74
N GLY A 64 0.56 -6.81 -13.53
CA GLY A 64 -0.71 -7.32 -13.02
C GLY A 64 -1.47 -6.37 -12.09
N MET A 65 -1.02 -5.13 -11.93
CA MET A 65 -1.81 -4.08 -11.26
C MET A 65 -2.30 -3.04 -12.27
N ASN A 66 -3.42 -2.38 -11.94
CA ASN A 66 -3.83 -1.20 -12.68
C ASN A 66 -2.83 -0.04 -12.43
N PRO A 67 -2.58 0.82 -13.43
CA PRO A 67 -1.61 1.89 -13.26
C PRO A 67 -1.94 2.86 -12.14
N VAL A 68 -0.88 3.35 -11.48
CA VAL A 68 -0.93 4.46 -10.51
C VAL A 68 -0.13 5.62 -11.09
N PRO A 69 -0.66 6.30 -12.13
CA PRO A 69 0.11 7.24 -12.94
C PRO A 69 0.48 8.49 -12.14
N PRO A 70 1.77 8.79 -11.94
CA PRO A 70 2.17 10.07 -11.34
C PRO A 70 1.76 11.26 -12.21
N GLU A 71 1.55 11.09 -13.53
CA GLU A 71 1.28 12.19 -14.47
C GLU A 71 0.00 12.97 -14.17
N LEU A 72 -0.92 12.38 -13.41
CA LEU A 72 -2.12 13.08 -12.95
C LEU A 72 -1.78 14.32 -12.10
N THR A 73 -0.62 14.35 -11.45
CA THR A 73 -0.16 15.52 -10.66
C THR A 73 0.26 16.71 -11.53
N LEU A 74 0.53 16.48 -12.82
CA LEU A 74 0.93 17.54 -13.76
C LEU A 74 -0.28 18.19 -14.46
N LEU A 75 -1.47 17.63 -14.28
CA LEU A 75 -2.68 18.16 -14.89
C LEU A 75 -3.05 19.54 -14.30
N PRO A 76 -3.76 20.40 -15.04
CA PRO A 76 -4.34 21.60 -14.46
C PRO A 76 -5.31 21.26 -13.32
N TYR A 77 -5.24 21.99 -12.19
CA TYR A 77 -6.11 21.78 -11.02
C TYR A 77 -7.62 21.87 -11.32
N ALA A 78 -7.98 22.55 -12.41
CA ALA A 78 -9.37 22.67 -12.87
C ALA A 78 -9.96 21.33 -13.36
N LEU A 79 -9.12 20.35 -13.74
CA LEU A 79 -9.61 19.05 -14.19
C LEU A 79 -10.11 18.19 -13.00
N PRO A 80 -11.24 17.48 -13.16
CA PRO A 80 -11.87 16.74 -12.05
C PRO A 80 -11.01 15.56 -11.55
N VAL A 81 -10.14 15.03 -12.41
CA VAL A 81 -9.23 13.91 -12.10
C VAL A 81 -7.90 14.36 -11.47
N HIS A 82 -7.72 15.67 -11.26
CA HIS A 82 -6.50 16.16 -10.61
C HIS A 82 -6.44 15.68 -9.14
N PRO A 83 -5.35 15.04 -8.69
CA PRO A 83 -5.27 14.42 -7.36
C PRO A 83 -5.50 15.39 -6.20
N GLY A 84 -5.19 16.68 -6.37
CA GLY A 84 -5.49 17.73 -5.39
C GLY A 84 -7.00 17.92 -5.09
N ARG A 85 -7.90 17.36 -5.90
CA ARG A 85 -9.36 17.36 -5.65
C ARG A 85 -9.85 16.09 -4.97
N PHE A 86 -9.02 15.06 -4.84
CA PHE A 86 -9.41 13.83 -4.17
C PHE A 86 -9.46 14.04 -2.64
N TRP A 87 -10.22 13.18 -1.97
CA TRP A 87 -10.23 13.10 -0.52
C TRP A 87 -8.81 12.97 0.03
N ILE A 88 -8.53 13.66 1.13
CA ILE A 88 -7.18 13.88 1.64
C ILE A 88 -6.44 12.56 1.90
N HIS A 89 -7.11 11.57 2.51
CA HIS A 89 -6.52 10.26 2.78
C HIS A 89 -6.19 9.50 1.49
N THR A 90 -7.05 9.61 0.48
CA THR A 90 -6.79 8.99 -0.83
C THR A 90 -5.56 9.62 -1.48
N ARG A 91 -5.51 10.95 -1.63
CA ARG A 91 -4.38 11.57 -2.35
C ARG A 91 -3.04 11.37 -1.63
N GLN A 92 -3.01 11.43 -0.29
CA GLN A 92 -1.77 11.27 0.46
C GLN A 92 -1.16 9.88 0.26
N VAL A 93 -1.96 8.82 0.30
CA VAL A 93 -1.48 7.46 0.00
C VAL A 93 -1.03 7.34 -1.46
N TYR A 94 -1.82 7.90 -2.39
CA TYR A 94 -1.57 7.74 -3.82
C TYR A 94 -0.38 8.54 -4.34
N PHE A 95 0.02 9.67 -3.72
CA PHE A 95 1.25 10.36 -4.11
C PHE A 95 2.48 9.47 -3.91
N SER A 96 2.58 8.83 -2.75
CA SER A 96 3.69 7.94 -2.40
C SER A 96 3.66 6.66 -3.25
N MET A 97 2.47 6.09 -3.48
CA MET A 97 2.31 4.96 -4.41
C MET A 97 2.69 5.32 -5.84
N ALA A 98 2.29 6.50 -6.33
CA ALA A 98 2.59 6.97 -7.68
C ALA A 98 4.08 7.21 -7.89
N TYR A 99 4.80 7.71 -6.87
CA TYR A 99 6.25 7.82 -6.90
C TYR A 99 6.92 6.46 -7.14
N LEU A 100 6.60 5.47 -6.29
CA LEU A 100 7.20 4.13 -6.37
C LEU A 100 6.77 3.39 -7.65
N TYR A 101 5.51 3.53 -8.06
CA TYR A 101 5.01 3.01 -9.32
C TYR A 101 5.76 3.62 -10.51
N GLY A 102 5.87 4.95 -10.57
CA GLY A 102 6.57 5.65 -11.64
C GLY A 102 8.05 5.27 -11.75
N LYS A 103 8.70 5.00 -10.61
CA LYS A 103 10.07 4.45 -10.54
C LYS A 103 10.16 2.95 -10.82
N ARG A 104 9.03 2.22 -10.89
CA ARG A 104 8.97 0.76 -10.95
C ARG A 104 9.80 0.10 -9.85
N PHE A 105 9.77 0.69 -8.66
CA PHE A 105 10.64 0.26 -7.57
C PHE A 105 10.28 -1.17 -7.12
N VAL A 106 11.30 -2.02 -7.03
CA VAL A 106 11.21 -3.36 -6.45
C VAL A 106 12.41 -3.51 -5.54
N THR A 107 12.20 -4.07 -4.35
CA THR A 107 13.29 -4.39 -3.43
C THR A 107 14.21 -5.48 -3.99
N GLU A 108 15.38 -5.63 -3.39
CA GLU A 108 16.32 -6.69 -3.77
C GLU A 108 15.71 -8.09 -3.55
N GLU A 109 15.95 -8.98 -4.50
CA GLU A 109 15.47 -10.35 -4.38
C GLU A 109 16.31 -11.15 -3.39
N THR A 110 15.70 -11.50 -2.25
CA THR A 110 16.32 -12.36 -1.23
C THR A 110 15.83 -13.80 -1.33
N GLN A 111 16.49 -14.71 -0.59
CA GLN A 111 16.02 -16.08 -0.44
C GLN A 111 14.57 -16.15 0.10
N LEU A 112 14.23 -15.27 1.05
CA LEU A 112 12.87 -15.18 1.59
C LEU A 112 11.85 -14.81 0.51
N ILE A 113 12.17 -13.85 -0.37
CA ILE A 113 11.30 -13.47 -1.49
C ILE A 113 11.07 -14.65 -2.43
N ARG A 114 12.11 -15.44 -2.73
CA ARG A 114 11.99 -16.65 -3.55
C ARG A 114 11.07 -17.69 -2.90
N GLN A 115 11.25 -17.94 -1.60
CA GLN A 115 10.39 -18.86 -0.84
C GLN A 115 8.93 -18.40 -0.85
N LEU A 116 8.68 -17.13 -0.53
CA LEU A 116 7.33 -16.55 -0.51
C LEU A 116 6.60 -16.70 -1.85
N ARG A 117 7.30 -16.58 -2.99
CA ARG A 117 6.73 -16.80 -4.33
C ARG A 117 6.27 -18.24 -4.58
N GLU A 118 6.86 -19.22 -3.91
CA GLU A 118 6.40 -20.61 -3.97
C GLU A 118 5.31 -20.90 -2.92
N GLU A 119 5.24 -20.11 -1.85
CA GLU A 119 4.32 -20.33 -0.74
C GLU A 119 2.91 -19.72 -0.98
N ILE A 120 2.80 -18.52 -1.56
CA ILE A 120 1.55 -17.73 -1.54
C ILE A 120 0.67 -17.88 -2.79
N TYR A 121 1.15 -18.60 -3.82
CA TYR A 121 0.47 -18.80 -5.09
C TYR A 121 0.02 -20.25 -5.28
N VAL A 122 -1.10 -20.45 -5.99
CA VAL A 122 -1.64 -21.78 -6.32
C VAL A 122 -1.08 -22.38 -7.62
N GLN A 123 -0.19 -21.63 -8.29
CA GLN A 123 0.50 -22.03 -9.50
C GLN A 123 1.94 -21.49 -9.45
N PRO A 124 2.89 -22.07 -10.19
CA PRO A 124 4.28 -21.59 -10.21
C PRO A 124 4.36 -20.11 -10.56
N PHE A 125 5.12 -19.33 -9.80
CA PHE A 125 5.17 -17.87 -9.92
C PHE A 125 5.48 -17.39 -11.35
N HIS A 126 6.41 -18.05 -12.02
CA HIS A 126 6.84 -17.70 -13.38
C HIS A 126 5.78 -18.01 -14.46
N SER A 127 4.79 -18.86 -14.15
CA SER A 127 3.71 -19.24 -15.08
C SER A 127 2.50 -18.30 -15.01
N ILE A 128 2.47 -17.39 -14.04
CA ILE A 128 1.33 -16.49 -13.82
C ILE A 128 1.24 -15.48 -14.97
N ASN A 129 0.10 -15.45 -15.65
CA ASN A 129 -0.22 -14.36 -16.56
C ASN A 129 -0.59 -13.11 -15.73
N TRP A 130 0.38 -12.25 -15.48
CA TRP A 130 0.17 -11.05 -14.66
C TRP A 130 -0.83 -10.08 -15.28
N THR A 131 -0.78 -9.88 -16.60
CA THR A 131 -1.66 -8.92 -17.28
C THR A 131 -3.15 -9.23 -17.13
N SER A 132 -3.53 -10.52 -17.06
CA SER A 132 -4.92 -10.93 -16.84
C SER A 132 -5.39 -10.70 -15.41
N ASN A 133 -4.47 -10.48 -14.47
CA ASN A 133 -4.82 -10.25 -13.07
C ASN A 133 -5.13 -8.78 -12.76
N ARG A 134 -4.90 -7.79 -13.65
CA ARG A 134 -5.10 -6.34 -13.35
C ARG A 134 -6.43 -6.02 -12.69
N ASN A 135 -7.53 -6.48 -13.30
CA ASN A 135 -8.89 -6.30 -12.79
C ASN A 135 -9.40 -7.50 -11.97
N LYS A 136 -8.58 -8.55 -11.80
CA LYS A 136 -8.92 -9.70 -10.97
C LYS A 136 -8.77 -9.32 -9.50
N VAL A 137 -9.85 -9.48 -8.75
CA VAL A 137 -9.89 -9.41 -7.29
C VAL A 137 -10.71 -10.60 -6.81
N ALA A 138 -10.25 -11.27 -5.76
CA ALA A 138 -10.99 -12.39 -5.17
C ALA A 138 -12.38 -11.91 -4.73
N LYS A 139 -13.41 -12.71 -5.02
CA LYS A 139 -14.81 -12.32 -4.76
C LYS A 139 -15.05 -11.97 -3.28
N ILE A 140 -14.36 -12.65 -2.37
CA ILE A 140 -14.46 -12.44 -0.92
C ILE A 140 -13.95 -11.06 -0.48
N ASP A 141 -13.04 -10.46 -1.25
CA ASP A 141 -12.46 -9.14 -0.99
C ASP A 141 -13.22 -8.00 -1.70
N LEU A 142 -14.18 -8.32 -2.58
CA LEU A 142 -14.81 -7.33 -3.45
C LEU A 142 -16.01 -6.66 -2.78
N TYR A 143 -15.76 -5.70 -1.89
CA TYR A 143 -16.81 -4.90 -1.26
C TYR A 143 -17.51 -3.95 -2.26
N THR A 144 -16.71 -3.20 -3.03
CA THR A 144 -17.21 -2.28 -4.07
C THR A 144 -16.76 -2.78 -5.44
N PRO A 145 -17.66 -3.34 -6.27
CA PRO A 145 -17.33 -3.73 -7.63
C PRO A 145 -16.87 -2.54 -8.48
N VAL A 146 -15.88 -2.78 -9.35
CA VAL A 146 -15.40 -1.74 -10.27
C VAL A 146 -16.46 -1.46 -11.32
N GLY A 147 -16.97 -0.23 -11.37
CA GLY A 147 -17.94 0.20 -12.39
C GLY A 147 -17.35 0.19 -13.80
N LYS A 148 -18.21 0.02 -14.82
CA LYS A 148 -17.81 -0.05 -16.24
C LYS A 148 -16.93 1.13 -16.68
N LEU A 149 -17.25 2.33 -16.21
CA LEU A 149 -16.46 3.54 -16.51
C LEU A 149 -15.03 3.41 -16.00
N MET A 150 -14.83 2.92 -14.78
CA MET A 150 -13.48 2.72 -14.23
C MET A 150 -12.74 1.58 -14.92
N VAL A 151 -13.43 0.54 -15.38
CA VAL A 151 -12.80 -0.50 -16.21
C VAL A 151 -12.25 0.11 -17.50
N VAL A 152 -13.05 0.94 -18.20
CA VAL A 152 -12.60 1.65 -19.41
C VAL A 152 -11.44 2.59 -19.09
N ALA A 153 -11.53 3.36 -18.00
CA ALA A 153 -10.46 4.24 -17.55
C ALA A 153 -9.16 3.47 -17.27
N ASN A 154 -9.23 2.31 -16.60
CA ASN A 154 -8.07 1.47 -16.35
C ASN A 154 -7.40 0.98 -17.64
N TYR A 155 -8.18 0.56 -18.64
CA TYR A 155 -7.62 0.17 -19.94
C TYR A 155 -6.98 1.36 -20.66
N ALA A 156 -7.59 2.55 -20.60
CA ALA A 156 -7.00 3.76 -21.15
C ALA A 156 -5.67 4.10 -20.45
N LEU A 157 -5.61 4.01 -19.13
CA LEU A 157 -4.38 4.22 -18.36
C LEU A 157 -3.29 3.21 -18.74
N VAL A 158 -3.64 1.94 -18.96
CA VAL A 158 -2.68 0.91 -19.43
C VAL A 158 -2.14 1.26 -20.82
N ALA A 159 -3.00 1.72 -21.73
CA ALA A 159 -2.55 2.14 -23.06
C ALA A 159 -1.66 3.39 -22.99
N MET A 160 -2.00 4.35 -22.11
CA MET A 160 -1.19 5.55 -21.87
C MET A 160 0.20 5.20 -21.32
N GLU A 161 0.30 4.18 -20.46
CA GLU A 161 1.57 3.78 -19.85
C GLU A 161 2.67 3.45 -20.87
N SER A 162 2.30 2.93 -22.05
CA SER A 162 3.26 2.59 -23.11
C SER A 162 3.69 3.78 -23.97
N VAL A 163 3.00 4.93 -23.87
CA VAL A 163 3.25 6.09 -24.73
C VAL A 163 3.70 7.35 -23.97
N ILE A 164 3.64 7.35 -22.65
CA ILE A 164 4.11 8.48 -21.84
C ILE A 164 5.63 8.64 -22.02
N PRO A 165 6.12 9.80 -22.52
CA PRO A 165 7.54 10.06 -22.65
C PRO A 165 8.26 10.06 -21.29
N ALA A 166 9.48 9.56 -21.26
CA ALA A 166 10.30 9.47 -20.05
C ALA A 166 10.46 10.83 -19.33
N TRP A 167 10.61 11.93 -20.07
CA TRP A 167 10.73 13.27 -19.47
C TRP A 167 9.44 13.76 -18.77
N ILE A 168 8.26 13.30 -19.22
CA ILE A 168 6.99 13.58 -18.54
C ILE A 168 6.92 12.75 -17.26
N ARG A 169 7.25 11.46 -17.34
CA ARG A 169 7.34 10.54 -16.20
C ARG A 169 8.27 11.08 -15.12
N GLU A 170 9.45 11.57 -15.50
CA GLU A 170 10.43 12.15 -14.57
C GLU A 170 9.88 13.38 -13.84
N LYS A 171 9.25 14.31 -14.58
CA LYS A 171 8.60 15.48 -13.98
C LYS A 171 7.48 15.09 -13.02
N ALA A 172 6.66 14.12 -13.42
CA ALA A 172 5.54 13.64 -12.63
C ALA A 172 6.00 12.95 -11.33
N VAL A 173 7.04 12.12 -11.42
CA VAL A 173 7.68 11.48 -10.26
C VAL A 173 8.33 12.51 -9.34
N ALA A 174 8.96 13.56 -9.88
CA ALA A 174 9.51 14.65 -9.09
C ALA A 174 8.41 15.43 -8.35
N GLU A 175 7.27 15.69 -8.99
CA GLU A 175 6.12 16.33 -8.34
C GLU A 175 5.51 15.43 -7.25
N ALA A 176 5.36 14.12 -7.50
CA ALA A 176 4.91 13.17 -6.49
C ALA A 176 5.84 13.15 -5.27
N LEU A 177 7.16 13.17 -5.48
CA LEU A 177 8.14 13.27 -4.39
C LEU A 177 8.01 14.59 -3.62
N LYS A 178 7.81 15.71 -4.32
CA LYS A 178 7.60 17.01 -3.70
C LYS A 178 6.40 16.99 -2.76
N GLN A 179 5.27 16.41 -3.18
CA GLN A 179 4.08 16.27 -2.33
C GLN A 179 4.37 15.44 -1.07
N VAL A 180 5.14 14.36 -1.19
CA VAL A 180 5.59 13.56 -0.05
C VAL A 180 6.45 14.39 0.90
N LEU A 181 7.45 15.12 0.40
CA LEU A 181 8.33 15.94 1.24
C LEU A 181 7.58 17.08 1.94
N MET A 182 6.57 17.66 1.28
CA MET A 182 5.70 18.67 1.90
C MET A 182 4.87 18.06 3.05
N GLU A 183 4.36 16.84 2.90
CA GLU A 183 3.67 16.13 4.00
C GLU A 183 4.62 15.88 5.18
N GLU A 184 5.85 15.44 4.92
CA GLU A 184 6.88 15.23 5.95
C GLU A 184 7.17 16.51 6.74
N GLU A 185 7.30 17.64 6.04
CA GLU A 185 7.54 18.95 6.65
C GLU A 185 6.31 19.42 7.46
N ASN A 186 5.11 19.34 6.88
CA ASN A 186 3.88 19.81 7.51
C ASN A 186 3.47 19.01 8.75
N THR A 187 3.85 17.73 8.81
CA THR A 187 3.44 16.81 9.89
C THR A 187 4.58 16.40 10.81
N HIS A 188 5.79 16.91 10.57
CA HIS A 188 7.01 16.50 11.27
C HIS A 188 7.16 14.97 11.29
N GLY A 189 6.97 14.36 10.12
CA GLY A 189 7.08 12.92 9.90
C GLY A 189 5.93 12.07 10.45
N LEU A 190 4.88 12.65 11.05
CA LEU A 190 3.73 11.86 11.54
C LEU A 190 2.84 11.33 10.43
N CYS A 191 2.76 12.06 9.32
CA CYS A 191 1.80 11.82 8.25
C CYS A 191 0.33 11.90 8.71
N LEU A 192 -0.57 11.98 7.74
CA LEU A 192 -2.02 11.93 7.97
C LEU A 192 -2.51 10.60 8.58
N ALA A 193 -1.93 9.46 8.18
CA ALA A 193 -2.37 8.12 8.57
C ALA A 193 -1.22 7.08 8.47
N PRO A 194 -1.34 5.93 9.16
CA PRO A 194 -0.30 4.88 9.16
C PRO A 194 -0.02 4.29 7.79
N VAL A 195 -0.99 4.32 6.87
CA VAL A 195 -0.79 3.79 5.51
C VAL A 195 0.14 4.72 4.72
N ASN A 196 -0.13 6.03 4.66
CA ASN A 196 0.78 6.93 3.95
C ASN A 196 2.12 7.09 4.69
N TYR A 197 2.12 7.02 6.02
CA TYR A 197 3.35 6.89 6.81
C TYR A 197 4.21 5.70 6.32
N ALA A 198 3.65 4.48 6.28
CA ALA A 198 4.38 3.29 5.87
C ALA A 198 4.91 3.36 4.43
N VAL A 199 4.16 3.98 3.51
CA VAL A 199 4.63 4.17 2.13
C VAL A 199 5.69 5.28 2.05
N ASN A 200 5.59 6.33 2.86
CA ASN A 200 6.59 7.41 2.93
C ASN A 200 7.94 6.89 3.44
N ILE A 201 7.98 5.95 4.39
CA ILE A 201 9.23 5.25 4.76
C ILE A 201 9.96 4.75 3.50
N MET A 202 9.24 4.05 2.63
CA MET A 202 9.82 3.48 1.41
C MET A 202 10.23 4.56 0.42
N VAL A 203 9.39 5.58 0.22
CA VAL A 203 9.72 6.71 -0.67
C VAL A 203 10.99 7.42 -0.21
N LEU A 204 11.10 7.74 1.09
CA LEU A 204 12.27 8.42 1.65
C LEU A 204 13.52 7.55 1.54
N ALA A 205 13.43 6.25 1.82
CA ALA A 205 14.56 5.33 1.63
C ALA A 205 15.06 5.32 0.18
N VAL A 206 14.15 5.33 -0.79
CA VAL A 206 14.47 5.27 -2.23
C VAL A 206 14.96 6.62 -2.75
N ALA A 207 14.32 7.72 -2.35
CA ALA A 207 14.57 9.05 -2.90
C ALA A 207 15.75 9.77 -2.24
N LYS A 208 15.93 9.58 -0.93
CA LYS A 208 16.88 10.31 -0.10
C LYS A 208 17.97 9.42 0.51
N GLY A 209 17.71 8.11 0.60
CA GLY A 209 18.60 7.16 1.25
C GLY A 209 18.33 7.05 2.75
N LYS A 210 18.63 5.87 3.32
CA LYS A 210 18.38 5.55 4.73
C LYS A 210 19.21 6.38 5.72
N GLU A 211 20.30 6.99 5.25
CA GLU A 211 21.15 7.85 6.07
C GLU A 211 20.72 9.31 6.11
N SER A 212 19.74 9.70 5.28
CA SER A 212 19.24 11.07 5.20
C SER A 212 18.53 11.51 6.48
N LEU A 213 18.54 12.82 6.72
CA LEU A 213 17.85 13.42 7.85
C LEU A 213 16.34 13.19 7.76
N GLU A 214 15.77 13.29 6.57
CA GLU A 214 14.35 13.06 6.31
C GLU A 214 13.95 11.64 6.69
N TYR A 215 14.71 10.63 6.25
CA TYR A 215 14.42 9.24 6.60
C TYR A 215 14.56 8.96 8.10
N LYS A 216 15.64 9.44 8.73
CA LYS A 216 15.89 9.22 10.17
C LYS A 216 14.78 9.84 11.02
N ARG A 217 14.42 11.10 10.75
CA ARG A 217 13.31 11.78 11.44
C ARG A 217 11.98 11.06 11.30
N HIS A 218 11.70 10.52 10.11
CA HIS A 218 10.48 9.75 9.90
C HIS A 218 10.49 8.47 10.74
N ILE A 219 11.57 7.68 10.69
CA ILE A 219 11.67 6.43 11.45
C ILE A 219 11.63 6.64 12.97
N ASP A 220 12.17 7.75 13.48
CA ASP A 220 12.11 8.08 14.91
C ASP A 220 10.66 8.18 15.44
N ARG A 221 9.68 8.36 14.56
CA ARG A 221 8.24 8.47 14.86
C ARG A 221 7.49 7.14 14.77
N LEU A 222 8.18 6.02 14.50
CA LEU A 222 7.54 4.73 14.24
C LEU A 222 6.64 4.25 15.38
N GLY A 223 7.00 4.59 16.63
CA GLY A 223 6.21 4.25 17.81
C GLY A 223 4.92 5.07 17.96
N ASP A 224 4.78 6.23 17.32
CA ASP A 224 3.65 7.15 17.55
C ASP A 224 2.30 6.55 17.13
N ALA A 225 2.29 5.65 16.15
CA ALA A 225 1.09 4.93 15.71
C ALA A 225 1.01 3.50 16.27
N MET A 226 1.94 3.08 17.15
CA MET A 226 1.92 1.74 17.71
C MET A 226 1.24 1.71 19.08
N TRP A 227 0.50 0.64 19.34
CA TRP A 227 -0.21 0.44 20.61
C TRP A 227 0.00 -0.97 21.15
N MET A 228 0.46 -1.06 22.39
CA MET A 228 0.54 -2.33 23.11
C MET A 228 -0.79 -2.58 23.82
N SER A 229 -1.50 -3.61 23.38
CA SER A 229 -2.71 -4.11 24.02
C SER A 229 -2.45 -5.44 24.74
N ASP A 230 -3.47 -5.97 25.41
CA ASP A 230 -3.50 -7.35 25.93
C ASP A 230 -3.39 -8.42 24.82
N HIS A 231 -3.74 -8.07 23.58
CA HIS A 231 -3.56 -8.90 22.39
C HIS A 231 -2.21 -8.70 21.68
N GLY A 232 -1.32 -7.87 22.24
CA GLY A 232 0.01 -7.58 21.70
C GLY A 232 0.13 -6.21 21.03
N LEU A 233 1.25 -6.00 20.33
CA LEU A 233 1.59 -4.75 19.65
C LEU A 233 0.85 -4.65 18.30
N MET A 234 0.11 -3.57 18.12
CA MET A 234 -0.65 -3.26 16.90
C MET A 234 -0.31 -1.88 16.36
N VAL A 235 -0.69 -1.61 15.12
CA VAL A 235 -0.65 -0.27 14.51
C VAL A 235 -2.07 0.31 14.53
N ASN A 236 -2.21 1.49 15.13
CA ASN A 236 -3.45 2.27 15.22
C ASN A 236 -3.92 2.76 13.84
N GLY A 237 -5.14 3.28 13.73
CA GLY A 237 -5.67 3.88 12.50
C GLY A 237 -5.17 5.31 12.21
N THR A 238 -4.59 5.95 13.22
CA THR A 238 -3.97 7.29 13.24
C THR A 238 -2.80 7.25 14.24
N ASN A 239 -2.18 8.37 14.57
CA ASN A 239 -1.29 8.49 15.73
C ASN A 239 -2.06 8.54 17.09
N GLY A 240 -3.33 8.13 17.09
CA GLY A 240 -4.23 8.14 18.24
C GLY A 240 -5.48 9.00 18.03
N SER A 241 -6.38 8.94 19.01
CA SER A 241 -7.65 9.67 19.08
C SER A 241 -7.67 10.68 20.23
N GLN A 242 -6.50 11.12 20.70
CA GLN A 242 -6.33 11.87 21.95
C GLN A 242 -7.25 13.10 22.03
N LEU A 243 -7.25 13.95 20.98
CA LEU A 243 -8.09 15.15 20.95
C LEU A 243 -9.57 14.82 20.87
N TRP A 244 -9.92 13.80 20.07
CA TRP A 244 -11.30 13.36 19.88
C TRP A 244 -11.91 12.83 21.19
N ASP A 245 -11.21 11.90 21.84
CA ASP A 245 -11.65 11.27 23.08
C ASP A 245 -11.70 12.28 24.23
N THR A 246 -10.69 13.17 24.32
CA THR A 246 -10.68 14.23 25.34
C THR A 246 -11.86 15.18 25.17
N SER A 247 -12.18 15.58 23.93
CA SER A 247 -13.28 16.49 23.66
C SER A 247 -14.63 15.89 24.06
N PHE A 248 -14.84 14.60 23.81
CA PHE A 248 -16.05 13.90 24.26
C PHE A 248 -16.08 13.67 25.76
N ALA A 249 -14.96 13.34 26.38
CA ALA A 249 -14.88 13.19 27.84
C ALA A 249 -15.25 14.49 28.56
N VAL A 250 -14.76 15.64 28.07
CA VAL A 250 -15.11 16.96 28.62
C VAL A 250 -16.59 17.26 28.46
N GLN A 251 -17.17 17.04 27.27
CA GLN A 251 -18.61 17.24 27.05
C GLN A 251 -19.45 16.37 27.98
N ALA A 252 -19.11 15.07 28.09
CA ALA A 252 -19.81 14.14 28.97
C ALA A 252 -19.73 14.54 30.44
N ALA A 253 -18.57 15.02 30.91
CA ALA A 253 -18.38 15.45 32.30
C ALA A 253 -19.11 16.76 32.65
N VAL A 254 -19.35 17.64 31.68
CA VAL A 254 -20.09 18.90 31.88
C VAL A 254 -21.60 18.68 31.83
N GLU A 255 -22.07 17.71 31.04
CA GLU A 255 -23.50 17.39 30.89
C GLU A 255 -24.02 16.34 31.89
N SER A 256 -23.14 15.71 32.67
CA SER A 256 -23.48 14.69 33.69
C SER A 256 -23.99 15.25 35.01
#